data_AF-U1I5Q4-F1
#
_entry.id   AF-U1I5Q4-F1
#
_cell.length_a   1.000
_cell.length_b   1.000
_cell.length_c   1.000
_cell.angle_alpha   90.00
_cell.angle_beta   90.00
_cell.angle_gamma   90.00
#
_symmetry.space_group_name_H-M   'P 1'
#
loop_
_entity.id
_entity.type
_entity.pdbx_description
1 polymer ?
#
loop_
_entity_poly.entity_id
_entity_poly.type
_entity_poly.pdbx_seq_one_letter_code
_entity_poly.pdbx_strand_id
1 'polypeptide(L)'
;MTKYNQTFKQQVVDFYFQHDESLSLTCRTFTVSKRTLRYWIAQYQHSGIKGLAVLHTKRTYTPEFKYHVIQTIQNRDMTADQACLQFGIANSGAISQWL
;
A
#
# COMPACT_ATOMS: atom_id res chain seq x y z
N MET A 1 16.25 7.79 8.06
CA MET A 1 16.67 6.80 7.06
C MET A 1 15.45 6.00 6.61
N THR A 2 15.21 5.86 5.31
CA THR A 2 14.12 5.04 4.79
C THR A 2 14.53 3.58 4.79
N LYS A 3 13.78 2.76 5.55
CA LYS A 3 14.07 1.33 5.76
C LYS A 3 14.14 0.52 4.45
N TYR A 4 13.39 0.94 3.43
CA TYR A 4 13.32 0.29 2.12
C TYR A 4 13.41 1.33 1.01
N ASN A 5 14.36 1.17 0.09
CA ASN A 5 14.49 2.01 -1.10
C ASN A 5 13.54 1.54 -2.22
N GLN A 6 13.33 2.36 -3.25
CA GLN A 6 12.39 2.05 -4.34
C GLN A 6 12.80 0.80 -5.12
N THR A 7 14.09 0.65 -5.43
CA THR A 7 14.62 -0.50 -6.17
C THR A 7 14.35 -1.81 -5.44
N PHE A 8 14.58 -1.84 -4.12
CA PHE A 8 14.28 -3.00 -3.29
C PHE A 8 12.80 -3.34 -3.33
N LYS A 9 11.90 -2.36 -3.17
CA LYS A 9 10.46 -2.59 -3.26
C LYS A 9 10.06 -3.16 -4.63
N GLN A 10 10.65 -2.66 -5.71
CA GLN A 10 10.41 -3.16 -7.05
C GLN A 10 10.84 -4.62 -7.17
N GLN A 11 12.04 -4.97 -6.71
CA GLN A 11 12.53 -6.36 -6.71
C GLN A 11 11.59 -7.31 -5.95
N VAL A 12 11.06 -6.86 -4.80
CA VAL A 12 10.12 -7.67 -4.01
C VAL A 12 8.81 -7.89 -4.76
N VAL A 13 8.28 -6.85 -5.41
CA VAL A 13 7.02 -6.93 -6.17
C VAL A 13 7.20 -7.75 -7.45
N ASP A 14 8.33 -7.62 -8.15
CA ASP A 14 8.64 -8.41 -9.34
C ASP A 14 8.76 -9.90 -8.98
N PHE A 15 9.46 -10.22 -7.89
CA PHE A 15 9.56 -11.59 -7.39
C PHE A 15 8.19 -12.16 -7.03
N TYR A 16 7.29 -11.36 -6.44
CA TYR A 16 5.93 -11.79 -6.17
C TYR A 16 5.19 -12.21 -7.45
N PHE A 17 5.27 -11.43 -8.52
CA PHE A 17 4.63 -11.76 -9.80
C PHE A 17 5.30 -12.93 -10.54
N GLN A 18 6.61 -13.13 -10.36
CA GLN A 18 7.35 -14.24 -10.98
C GLN A 18 7.12 -15.59 -10.30
N HIS A 19 6.70 -15.61 -9.04
CA HIS A 19 6.56 -16.83 -8.24
C HIS A 19 5.11 -17.07 -7.80
N ASP A 20 4.20 -17.10 -8.78
CA ASP A 20 2.78 -17.45 -8.62
C ASP A 20 2.05 -16.63 -7.55
N GLU A 21 2.42 -15.35 -7.39
CA GLU A 21 1.77 -14.46 -6.44
C GLU A 21 1.82 -14.98 -4.99
N SER A 22 2.89 -15.73 -4.67
CA SER A 22 3.04 -16.32 -3.34
C SER A 22 3.53 -15.30 -2.32
N LEU A 23 2.59 -14.77 -1.53
CA LEU A 23 2.89 -13.86 -0.41
C LEU A 23 3.84 -14.50 0.61
N SER A 24 3.61 -15.76 0.98
CA SER A 24 4.40 -16.43 2.01
C SER A 24 5.85 -16.65 1.57
N LEU A 25 6.06 -17.05 0.31
CA LEU A 25 7.39 -17.23 -0.26
C LEU A 25 8.14 -15.90 -0.32
N THR A 26 7.52 -14.89 -0.92
CA THR A 26 8.12 -13.55 -1.07
C THR A 26 8.49 -12.94 0.28
N CYS A 27 7.60 -13.02 1.26
CA CYS A 27 7.88 -12.54 2.62
C CYS A 27 9.07 -13.23 3.28
N ARG A 28 9.23 -14.55 3.07
CA ARG A 28 10.35 -15.32 3.60
C ARG A 28 11.66 -14.97 2.90
N THR A 29 11.65 -14.83 1.58
CA THR A 29 12.84 -14.51 0.78
C THR A 29 13.42 -13.14 1.15
N PHE A 30 12.57 -12.12 1.31
CA PHE A 30 13.02 -10.74 1.53
C PHE A 30 12.91 -10.28 2.99
N THR A 31 12.49 -11.15 3.91
CA THR A 31 12.23 -10.81 5.33
C THR A 31 11.31 -9.59 5.47
N VAL A 32 10.22 -9.57 4.69
CA VAL A 32 9.22 -8.49 4.67
C VAL A 32 7.91 -9.01 5.25
N SER A 33 7.21 -8.19 6.04
CA SER A 33 5.92 -8.59 6.60
C SER A 33 4.85 -8.75 5.50
N LYS A 34 3.93 -9.71 5.67
CA LYS A 34 2.80 -9.91 4.74
C LYS A 34 1.97 -8.64 4.55
N ARG A 35 1.81 -7.84 5.61
CA ARG A 35 1.13 -6.55 5.55
C ARG A 35 1.85 -5.59 4.63
N THR A 36 3.15 -5.39 4.82
CA THR A 36 3.99 -4.50 4.00
C THR A 36 3.95 -4.91 2.52
N LEU A 37 4.06 -6.21 2.24
CA LEU A 37 4.03 -6.71 0.87
C LEU A 37 2.69 -6.41 0.18
N ARG A 38 1.55 -6.66 0.84
CA ARG A 38 0.22 -6.31 0.28
C ARG A 38 0.10 -4.82 -0.02
N TYR A 39 0.64 -3.95 0.84
CA TYR A 39 0.66 -2.51 0.58
C TYR A 39 1.46 -2.14 -0.67
N TRP A 40 2.63 -2.73 -0.85
CA TRP A 40 3.44 -2.46 -2.05
C TRP A 40 2.76 -2.98 -3.32
N ILE A 41 2.15 -4.16 -3.28
CA ILE A 41 1.38 -4.69 -4.41
C ILE A 41 0.21 -3.77 -4.76
N ALA A 42 -0.58 -3.33 -3.77
CA ALA A 42 -1.70 -2.40 -4.01
C ALA A 42 -1.24 -1.06 -4.59
N GLN A 43 -0.14 -0.50 -4.06
CA GLN A 43 0.46 0.72 -4.59
C GLN A 43 0.96 0.56 -6.02
N TYR A 44 1.56 -0.59 -6.33
CA TYR A 44 2.03 -0.93 -7.66
C TYR A 44 0.85 -1.13 -8.64
N GLN A 45 -0.21 -1.82 -8.25
CA GLN A 45 -1.40 -2.00 -9.07
C GLN A 45 -2.10 -0.66 -9.39
N HIS A 46 -2.10 0.29 -8.44
CA HIS A 46 -2.76 1.58 -8.63
C HIS A 46 -1.91 2.63 -9.37
N SER A 47 -0.59 2.64 -9.19
CA SER A 47 0.29 3.71 -9.69
C SER A 47 1.59 3.22 -10.33
N GLY A 48 1.69 1.90 -10.59
CA GLY A 48 2.89 1.27 -11.12
C GLY A 48 4.12 1.49 -10.24
N ILE A 49 5.28 1.59 -10.88
CA ILE A 49 6.58 1.84 -10.24
C ILE A 49 6.57 3.14 -9.40
N LYS A 50 5.78 4.15 -9.80
CA LYS A 50 5.65 5.41 -9.05
C LYS A 50 4.99 5.20 -7.69
N GLY A 51 4.12 4.20 -7.56
CA GLY A 51 3.51 3.80 -6.29
C GLY A 51 4.52 3.29 -5.27
N LEU A 52 5.63 2.71 -5.72
CA LEU A 52 6.71 2.19 -4.88
C LEU A 52 7.75 3.24 -4.49
N ALA A 53 7.70 4.44 -5.08
CA ALA A 53 8.65 5.50 -4.82
C ALA A 53 8.80 5.79 -3.31
N VAL A 54 10.01 6.11 -2.90
CA VAL A 54 10.26 6.62 -1.55
C VAL A 54 9.77 8.06 -1.52
N LEU A 55 8.69 8.30 -0.77
CA LEU A 55 8.18 9.64 -0.58
C LEU A 55 9.03 10.35 0.47
N HIS A 56 9.73 11.40 0.04
CA HIS A 56 10.44 12.32 0.93
C HIS A 56 9.51 13.39 1.52
N THR A 57 8.29 13.51 0.99
CA THR A 57 7.25 14.45 1.42
C THR A 57 5.99 13.70 1.85
N LYS A 58 5.18 14.33 2.72
CA LYS A 58 3.87 13.78 3.09
C LYS A 58 3.00 13.69 1.84
N ARG A 59 2.32 12.55 1.64
CA ARG A 59 1.28 12.43 0.61
C ARG A 59 0.15 13.39 0.97
N THR A 60 -0.14 14.31 0.06
CA THR A 60 -1.33 15.15 0.12
C THR A 60 -2.47 14.43 -0.59
N TYR A 61 -3.59 14.29 0.09
CA TYR A 61 -4.82 13.77 -0.48
C TYR A 61 -5.80 14.92 -0.62
N THR A 62 -6.45 15.04 -1.79
CA THR A 62 -7.43 16.10 -2.01
C THR A 62 -8.66 15.88 -1.11
N PRO A 63 -9.39 16.94 -0.74
CA PRO A 63 -10.61 16.82 0.06
C PRO A 63 -11.62 15.83 -0.55
N GLU A 64 -11.77 15.84 -1.87
CA GLU A 64 -12.70 14.98 -2.61
C GLU A 64 -12.31 13.51 -2.49
N PHE A 65 -11.01 13.21 -2.62
CA PHE A 65 -10.51 11.84 -2.43
C PHE A 65 -10.74 11.35 -1.01
N LYS A 66 -10.44 12.19 0.00
CA LYS A 66 -10.68 11.83 1.41
C LYS A 66 -12.16 11.55 1.66
N TYR A 67 -13.04 12.41 1.15
CA TYR A 67 -14.49 12.24 1.26
C TYR A 67 -14.95 10.92 0.64
N HIS A 68 -14.48 10.60 -0.57
CA HIS A 68 -14.79 9.33 -1.24
C HIS A 68 -14.35 8.11 -0.42
N VAL A 69 -13.15 8.17 0.20
CA VAL A 69 -12.65 7.09 1.06
C VAL A 69 -13.53 6.93 2.31
N ILE A 70 -13.87 8.03 2.99
CA ILE A 70 -14.73 8.00 4.19
C ILE A 70 -16.12 7.44 3.85
N GLN A 71 -16.75 7.91 2.77
CA GLN A 71 -18.05 7.39 2.33
C GLN A 71 -17.98 5.89 2.03
N THR A 72 -16.92 5.43 1.38
CA THR A 72 -16.77 4.01 1.06
C THR A 72 -16.66 3.16 2.33
N ILE A 73 -15.96 3.65 3.35
CA ILE A 73 -15.85 3.01 4.66
C ILE A 73 -17.21 2.90 5.34
N GLN A 74 -17.95 4.01 5.39
CA GLN A 74 -19.26 4.08 6.05
C GLN A 74 -20.33 3.24 5.34
N ASN A 75 -20.29 3.17 4.00
CA ASN A 75 -21.31 2.48 3.21
C ASN A 75 -21.06 0.97 3.04
N ARG A 76 -19.84 0.48 3.27
CA ARG A 76 -19.45 -0.92 2.97
C ARG A 76 -19.00 -1.73 4.19
N ASP A 77 -19.22 -1.24 5.41
CA ASP A 77 -18.67 -1.83 6.66
C ASP A 77 -17.17 -2.18 6.54
N MET A 78 -16.42 -1.32 5.86
CA MET A 78 -15.05 -1.60 5.49
C MET A 78 -14.09 -1.03 6.53
N THR A 79 -13.16 -1.84 7.04
CA THR A 79 -12.19 -1.33 8.01
C THR A 79 -11.18 -0.38 7.35
N ALA A 80 -10.56 0.50 8.16
CA ALA A 80 -9.51 1.40 7.68
C ALA A 80 -8.35 0.63 7.01
N ASP A 81 -8.01 -0.57 7.49
CA ASP A 81 -6.98 -1.41 6.87
C ASP A 81 -7.39 -1.91 5.47
N GLN A 82 -8.67 -2.27 5.28
CA GLN A 82 -9.20 -2.72 3.98
C GLN A 82 -9.26 -1.56 2.99
N ALA A 83 -9.77 -0.40 3.43
CA ALA A 83 -9.78 0.82 2.61
C ALA A 83 -8.36 1.23 2.20
N CYS A 84 -7.40 1.09 3.11
CA CYS A 84 -6.00 1.35 2.81
C CYS A 84 -5.44 0.49 1.68
N LEU A 85 -5.77 -0.79 1.66
CA LEU A 85 -5.39 -1.70 0.58
C LEU A 85 -6.12 -1.34 -0.71
N GLN A 86 -7.42 -1.06 -0.65
CA GLN A 86 -8.21 -0.74 -1.84
C GLN A 86 -7.77 0.57 -2.51
N PHE A 87 -7.49 1.61 -1.73
CA PHE A 87 -7.17 2.95 -2.22
C PHE A 87 -5.65 3.22 -2.29
N GLY A 88 -4.80 2.22 -1.99
CA GLY A 88 -3.34 2.35 -2.03
C GLY A 88 -2.79 3.39 -1.04
N ILE A 89 -3.49 3.64 0.08
CA ILE A 89 -3.10 4.59 1.13
C ILE A 89 -2.01 3.93 1.98
N ALA A 90 -0.94 4.65 2.32
CA ALA A 90 0.25 4.04 2.93
C ALA A 90 0.03 3.43 4.33
N ASN A 91 -0.90 3.97 5.12
CA ASN A 91 -1.21 3.44 6.45
C ASN A 91 -2.65 3.79 6.84
N SER A 92 -3.25 2.95 7.68
CA SER A 92 -4.61 3.15 8.21
C SER A 92 -4.71 4.29 9.21
N GLY A 93 -3.60 4.67 9.85
CA GLY A 93 -3.53 5.87 10.69
C GLY A 93 -3.89 7.15 9.92
N ALA A 94 -3.62 7.23 8.61
CA ALA A 94 -4.00 8.36 7.78
C ALA A 94 -5.53 8.43 7.64
N ILE A 95 -6.18 7.28 7.45
CA ILE A 95 -7.64 7.18 7.39
C ILE A 95 -8.26 7.50 8.76
N SER A 96 -7.67 7.01 9.86
CA SER A 96 -8.12 7.34 11.22
C SER A 96 -8.03 8.83 11.54
N GLN A 97 -7.22 9.62 10.83
CA GLN A 97 -7.18 11.08 10.96
C GLN A 97 -8.26 11.79 10.13
N TRP A 98 -8.97 11.09 9.25
CA TRP A 98 -10.03 11.65 8.40
C TRP A 98 -11.43 11.30 8.91
N LEU A 99 -11.56 10.22 9.69
CA LEU A 99 -12.73 9.89 10.48
C LEU A 99 -12.84 10.82 11.69
#